data_AF-A0A971PCN4-F1
#
_entry.id   AF-A0A971PCN4-F1
#
_cell.length_a   1.000
_cell.length_b   1.000
_cell.length_c   1.000
_cell.angle_alpha   90.00
_cell.angle_beta   90.00
_cell.angle_gamma   90.00
#
_symmetry.space_group_name_H-M   'P 1'
#
loop_
_entity.id
_entity.type
_entity.pdbx_description
1 polymer ?
#
loop_
_entity_poly.entity_id
_entity_poly.type
_entity_poly.pdbx_seq_one_letter_code
_entity_poly.pdbx_strand_id
1 'polypeptide(L)'
;MMEEKAERNENILEILDKFGAVAKVLRQADKIDEFNMILDLQEKTMALLSENEKIKREIAELKDLSELRKKLVFKSNLYWLSDEGPFCSHCFDEKLKLIRMHKNGFYRCPVCKDVVDDPTSPRDKGPTTIKNVYGW
;
A
#
# COMPACT_ATOMS: atom_id res chain seq x y z
N MET A 1 -7.52 -19.84 -6.59
CA MET A 1 -6.54 -18.88 -6.00
C MET A 1 -6.78 -18.58 -4.53
N MET A 2 -8.01 -18.34 -4.05
CA MET A 2 -8.28 -18.17 -2.60
C MET A 2 -8.26 -19.50 -1.84
N GLU A 3 -8.83 -20.56 -2.44
CA GLU A 3 -8.84 -21.92 -1.87
C GLU A 3 -7.42 -22.51 -1.73
N GLU A 4 -6.60 -22.41 -2.77
CA GLU A 4 -5.17 -22.82 -2.76
C GLU A 4 -4.30 -22.05 -1.74
N LYS A 5 -4.79 -20.91 -1.22
CA LYS A 5 -4.09 -20.15 -0.16
C LYS A 5 -4.54 -20.60 1.23
N ALA A 6 -5.83 -20.87 1.40
CA ALA A 6 -6.36 -21.45 2.63
C ALA A 6 -5.72 -22.82 2.90
N GLU A 7 -5.63 -23.66 1.87
CA GLU A 7 -5.00 -24.98 1.93
C GLU A 7 -3.51 -24.90 2.30
N ARG A 8 -2.75 -23.95 1.75
CA ARG A 8 -1.34 -23.72 2.14
C ARG A 8 -1.20 -23.29 3.61
N ASN A 9 -2.10 -22.46 4.10
CA ASN A 9 -2.05 -21.99 5.50
C ASN A 9 -2.43 -23.12 6.48
N GLU A 10 -3.40 -23.96 6.12
CA GLU A 10 -3.74 -25.16 6.91
C GLU A 10 -2.57 -26.15 6.96
N ASN A 11 -1.93 -26.41 5.82
CA ASN A 11 -0.76 -27.30 5.76
C ASN A 11 0.40 -26.80 6.65
N ILE A 12 0.60 -25.48 6.74
CA ILE A 12 1.63 -24.88 7.59
C ILE A 12 1.34 -25.10 9.08
N LEU A 13 0.09 -24.93 9.51
CA LEU A 13 -0.32 -25.17 10.90
C LEU A 13 -0.15 -26.65 11.27
N GLU A 14 -0.51 -27.55 10.36
CA GLU A 14 -0.32 -28.99 10.55
C GLU A 14 1.16 -29.38 10.69
N ILE A 15 2.06 -28.71 9.94
CA ILE A 15 3.52 -28.91 10.07
C ILE A 15 4.02 -28.45 11.43
N LEU A 16 3.52 -27.32 11.96
CA LEU A 16 3.89 -26.82 13.29
C LEU A 16 3.44 -27.77 14.40
N ASP A 17 2.25 -28.35 14.29
CA ASP A 17 1.77 -29.37 15.24
C ASP A 17 2.64 -30.63 15.22
N LYS A 18 3.11 -31.04 14.02
CA LYS A 18 4.04 -32.16 13.86
C LYS A 18 5.38 -31.89 14.54
N PHE A 19 5.91 -30.67 14.50
CA PHE A 19 7.12 -30.32 15.28
C PHE A 19 6.91 -30.53 16.77
N GLY A 20 5.75 -30.14 17.31
CA GLY A 20 5.42 -30.37 18.72
C GLY A 20 5.34 -31.86 19.09
N ALA A 21 4.83 -32.70 18.19
CA ALA A 21 4.82 -34.15 18.38
C ALA A 21 6.24 -34.75 18.37
N VAL A 22 7.08 -34.36 17.41
CA VAL A 22 8.49 -34.80 17.32
C VAL A 22 9.29 -34.36 18.55
N ALA A 23 9.11 -33.11 18.99
CA ALA A 23 9.76 -32.59 20.19
C ALA A 23 9.42 -33.41 21.44
N LYS A 24 8.16 -33.84 21.61
CA LYS A 24 7.76 -34.72 22.72
C LYS A 24 8.47 -36.07 22.67
N VAL A 25 8.58 -36.68 21.50
CA VAL A 25 9.26 -37.97 21.31
C VAL A 25 10.75 -37.87 21.62
N LEU A 26 11.42 -36.83 21.11
CA LEU A 26 12.86 -36.61 21.35
C LEU A 26 13.14 -36.35 22.83
N ARG A 27 12.27 -35.59 23.50
CA ARG A 27 12.36 -35.36 24.95
C ARG A 27 12.20 -36.66 25.75
N GLN A 28 11.28 -37.53 25.36
CA GLN A 28 11.09 -38.84 26.03
C GLN A 28 12.26 -39.81 25.79
N ALA A 29 13.00 -39.63 24.70
CA ALA A 29 14.17 -40.42 24.35
C ALA A 29 15.49 -39.86 24.92
N ASP A 30 15.44 -38.84 25.80
CA ASP A 30 16.60 -38.08 26.33
C ASP A 30 17.56 -37.56 25.24
N LYS A 31 17.03 -37.30 24.05
CA LYS A 31 17.75 -36.73 22.90
C LYS A 31 17.72 -35.20 22.93
N ILE A 32 18.44 -34.65 23.91
CA ILE A 32 18.37 -33.22 24.26
C ILE A 32 18.88 -32.31 23.11
N ASP A 33 19.93 -32.74 22.41
CA ASP A 33 20.49 -31.95 21.31
C ASP A 33 19.52 -31.86 20.12
N GLU A 34 18.95 -32.98 19.71
CA GLU A 34 17.93 -33.01 18.64
C GLU A 34 16.65 -32.27 19.05
N PHE A 35 16.27 -32.34 20.34
CA PHE A 35 15.14 -31.59 20.87
C PHE A 35 15.36 -30.07 20.72
N ASN A 36 16.54 -29.58 21.10
CA ASN A 36 16.88 -28.16 20.95
C ASN A 36 16.89 -27.72 19.48
N MET A 37 17.39 -28.56 18.57
CA MET A 37 17.34 -28.29 17.13
C MET A 37 15.91 -28.14 16.62
N ILE A 38 14.98 -28.99 17.08
CA ILE A 38 13.57 -28.91 16.68
C ILE A 38 12.91 -27.63 17.21
N LEU A 39 13.22 -27.22 18.44
CA LEU A 39 12.71 -25.96 18.99
C LEU A 39 13.22 -24.74 18.21
N ASP A 40 14.50 -24.70 17.87
CA ASP A 40 15.08 -23.63 17.05
C ASP A 40 14.45 -23.59 15.64
N LEU A 41 14.23 -24.74 15.02
CA LEU A 41 13.52 -24.83 13.74
C LEU A 41 12.07 -24.34 13.85
N GLN A 42 11.38 -24.68 14.95
CA GLN A 42 10.03 -24.21 15.19
C GLN A 42 9.99 -22.68 15.34
N GLU A 43 10.90 -22.10 16.10
CA GLU A 43 11.01 -20.64 16.27
C GLU A 43 11.29 -19.93 14.94
N LYS A 44 12.26 -20.41 14.17
CA LYS A 44 12.58 -19.88 12.83
C LYS A 44 11.41 -19.99 11.87
N THR A 45 10.67 -21.10 11.91
CA THR A 45 9.46 -21.29 11.10
C THR A 45 8.41 -20.25 11.45
N MET A 46 8.15 -20.02 12.75
CA MET A 46 7.20 -19.00 13.21
C MET A 46 7.61 -17.58 12.79
N ALA A 47 8.91 -17.25 12.88
CA ALA A 47 9.42 -15.97 12.44
C ALA A 47 9.20 -15.75 10.94
N LEU A 48 9.52 -16.75 10.09
CA LEU A 48 9.29 -16.69 8.65
C LEU A 48 7.81 -16.54 8.30
N LEU A 49 6.90 -17.19 9.03
CA LEU A 49 5.46 -17.03 8.82
C LEU A 49 4.99 -15.61 9.13
N SER A 50 5.47 -15.04 10.23
CA SER A 50 5.15 -13.65 10.61
C SER A 50 5.63 -12.65 9.55
N GLU A 51 6.87 -12.82 9.07
CA GLU A 51 7.44 -11.99 8.01
C GLU A 51 6.67 -12.15 6.71
N ASN A 52 6.29 -13.37 6.34
CA ASN A 52 5.50 -13.64 5.14
C ASN A 52 4.13 -12.94 5.19
N GLU A 53 3.43 -13.00 6.33
CA GLU A 53 2.17 -12.29 6.53
C GLU A 53 2.34 -10.76 6.51
N LYS A 54 3.46 -10.23 6.99
CA LYS A 54 3.78 -8.81 6.86
C LYS A 54 3.99 -8.42 5.39
N ILE A 55 4.83 -9.14 4.66
CA ILE A 55 5.10 -8.89 3.23
C ILE A 55 3.82 -9.00 2.40
N LYS A 56 2.97 -10.00 2.68
CA LYS A 56 1.68 -10.16 2.00
C LYS A 56 0.77 -8.95 2.19
N ARG A 57 0.71 -8.40 3.41
CA ARG A 57 -0.06 -7.18 3.71
C ARG A 57 0.48 -5.99 2.94
N GLU A 58 1.80 -5.79 2.96
CA GLU A 58 2.44 -4.71 2.19
C GLU A 58 2.16 -4.84 0.69
N ILE A 59 2.22 -6.05 0.13
CA ILE A 59 1.87 -6.31 -1.28
C ILE A 59 0.39 -5.96 -1.56
N ALA A 60 -0.52 -6.33 -0.66
CA ALA A 60 -1.95 -6.01 -0.82
C ALA A 60 -2.17 -4.50 -0.84
N GLU A 61 -1.60 -3.78 0.13
CA GLU A 61 -1.67 -2.32 0.22
C GLU A 61 -1.09 -1.64 -1.05
N LEU A 62 0.07 -2.10 -1.52
CA LEU A 62 0.68 -1.58 -2.75
C LEU A 62 -0.16 -1.85 -3.99
N LYS A 63 -0.82 -3.02 -4.07
CA LYS A 63 -1.73 -3.33 -5.17
C LYS A 63 -2.95 -2.41 -5.15
N ASP A 64 -3.55 -2.21 -3.98
CA ASP A 64 -4.70 -1.30 -3.84
C ASP A 64 -4.33 0.14 -4.21
N LEU A 65 -3.15 0.60 -3.79
CA LEU A 65 -2.61 1.91 -4.18
C LEU A 65 -2.33 2.02 -5.69
N SER A 66 -1.84 0.95 -6.32
CA SER A 66 -1.61 0.90 -7.76
C SER A 66 -2.92 0.95 -8.55
N GLU A 67 -3.94 0.20 -8.13
CA GLU A 67 -5.27 0.24 -8.72
C GLU A 67 -5.93 1.61 -8.54
N LEU A 68 -5.73 2.25 -7.38
CA LEU A 68 -6.18 3.62 -7.15
C LEU A 68 -5.48 4.61 -8.09
N ARG A 69 -4.14 4.53 -8.23
CA ARG A 69 -3.37 5.36 -9.17
C ARG A 69 -3.87 5.25 -10.61
N LYS A 70 -4.26 4.05 -11.06
CA LYS A 70 -4.81 3.85 -12.41
C LYS A 70 -6.15 4.55 -12.64
N LYS A 71 -6.96 4.69 -11.58
CA LYS A 71 -8.29 5.34 -11.65
C LYS A 71 -8.21 6.86 -11.50
N LEU A 72 -7.09 7.39 -11.01
CA LEU A 72 -6.91 8.82 -10.79
C LEU A 72 -6.58 9.54 -12.10
N VAL A 73 -7.34 10.59 -12.38
CA VAL A 73 -7.14 11.49 -13.51
C VAL A 73 -6.50 12.77 -12.99
N PHE A 74 -5.31 13.09 -13.49
CA PHE A 74 -4.64 14.35 -13.20
C PHE A 74 -5.06 15.44 -14.19
N LYS A 75 -5.66 16.53 -13.70
CA LYS A 75 -6.10 17.66 -14.53
C LYS A 75 -6.01 18.97 -13.76
N SER A 76 -5.40 19.99 -14.36
CA SER A 76 -5.27 21.33 -13.77
C SER A 76 -4.64 21.32 -12.36
N ASN A 77 -3.55 20.57 -12.18
CA ASN A 77 -2.86 20.40 -10.89
C ASN A 77 -3.69 19.73 -9.78
N LEU A 78 -4.81 19.10 -10.14
CA LEU A 78 -5.72 18.39 -9.24
C LEU A 78 -5.87 16.94 -9.66
N TYR A 79 -6.09 16.05 -8.68
CA TYR A 79 -6.50 14.68 -8.95
C TYR A 79 -8.01 14.54 -8.87
N TRP A 80 -8.56 13.70 -9.72
CA TRP A 80 -9.99 13.37 -9.80
C TRP A 80 -10.15 11.86 -9.85
N LEU A 81 -11.14 11.33 -9.13
CA LEU A 81 -11.50 9.93 -9.16
C LEU A 81 -12.88 9.81 -9.80
N SER A 82 -12.92 9.54 -11.10
CA SER A 82 -14.14 9.64 -11.90
C SER A 82 -14.78 11.04 -11.75
N ASP A 83 -15.99 11.14 -11.18
CA ASP A 83 -16.70 12.40 -10.93
C ASP A 83 -16.47 12.95 -9.50
N GLU A 84 -15.66 12.27 -8.69
CA GLU A 84 -15.33 12.69 -7.33
C GLU A 84 -14.02 13.49 -7.30
N GLY A 85 -14.04 14.61 -6.60
CA GLY A 85 -12.87 15.47 -6.44
C GLY A 85 -13.22 16.92 -6.12
N PRO A 86 -12.23 17.84 -6.22
CA PRO A 86 -10.81 17.56 -6.49
C PRO A 86 -10.03 17.10 -5.26
N PHE A 87 -8.98 16.31 -5.50
CA PHE A 87 -7.99 15.88 -4.52
C PHE A 87 -6.66 16.60 -4.73
N CYS A 88 -5.92 16.80 -3.64
CA CYS A 88 -4.62 17.46 -3.63
C CYS A 88 -3.55 16.57 -4.29
N SER A 89 -2.91 17.10 -5.34
CA SER A 89 -1.82 16.45 -6.06
C SER A 89 -0.58 16.23 -5.20
N HIS A 90 -0.11 17.27 -4.52
CA HIS A 90 1.05 17.20 -3.65
C HIS A 90 0.92 16.14 -2.54
N CYS A 91 -0.21 16.12 -1.81
CA CYS A 91 -0.44 15.13 -0.75
C CYS A 91 -0.48 13.69 -1.28
N PHE A 92 -0.95 13.51 -2.52
CA PHE A 92 -0.98 12.19 -3.14
C PHE A 92 0.39 11.76 -3.65
N ASP A 93 1.14 12.66 -4.28
CA ASP A 93 2.47 12.35 -4.83
C ASP A 93 3.52 12.11 -3.73
N GLU A 94 3.49 12.91 -2.66
CA GLU A 94 4.45 12.79 -1.55
C GLU A 94 4.05 11.68 -0.56
N LYS A 95 2.75 11.59 -0.21
CA LYS A 95 2.28 10.76 0.91
C LYS A 95 1.29 9.68 0.54
N LEU A 96 0.94 9.54 -0.75
CA LEU A 96 -0.07 8.58 -1.24
C LEU A 96 -1.46 8.78 -0.60
N LYS A 97 -1.76 10.00 -0.14
CA LYS A 97 -3.02 10.33 0.53
C LYS A 97 -3.92 11.17 -0.36
N LEU A 98 -5.13 10.67 -0.63
CA LEU A 98 -6.19 11.43 -1.28
C LEU A 98 -6.85 12.39 -0.30
N ILE A 99 -6.39 13.63 -0.28
CA ILE A 99 -6.97 14.70 0.53
C ILE A 99 -7.90 15.54 -0.32
N ARG A 100 -9.18 15.58 0.02
CA ARG A 100 -10.17 16.41 -0.68
C ARG A 100 -9.84 17.89 -0.48
N MET A 101 -9.82 18.65 -1.57
CA MET A 101 -9.59 20.10 -1.50
C MET A 101 -10.91 20.83 -1.22
N HIS A 102 -10.84 21.88 -0.42
CA HIS A 102 -11.97 22.74 -0.08
C HIS A 102 -12.05 23.90 -1.07
N LYS A 103 -13.26 24.26 -1.51
CA LYS A 103 -13.51 25.31 -2.50
C LYS A 103 -13.99 26.59 -1.83
N ASN A 104 -13.22 27.67 -1.96
CA ASN A 104 -13.58 29.03 -1.53
C ASN A 104 -13.01 30.06 -2.53
N GLY A 105 -13.53 30.06 -3.76
CA GLY A 105 -12.99 30.86 -4.88
C GLY A 105 -11.75 30.26 -5.55
N PHE A 106 -10.97 29.50 -4.80
CA PHE A 106 -9.88 28.61 -5.22
C PHE A 106 -10.00 27.28 -4.48
N TYR A 107 -9.28 26.25 -4.93
CA TYR A 107 -9.14 24.99 -4.20
C TYR A 107 -7.97 25.08 -3.22
N ARG A 108 -8.22 24.74 -1.96
CA ARG A 108 -7.18 24.68 -0.92
C ARG A 108 -7.16 23.33 -0.22
N CYS A 109 -5.97 22.76 -0.07
CA CYS A 109 -5.78 21.55 0.71
C CYS A 109 -5.82 21.88 2.22
N PRO A 110 -6.62 21.17 3.03
CA PRO A 110 -6.65 21.39 4.48
C PRO A 110 -5.37 20.91 5.21
N VAL A 111 -4.56 20.05 4.56
CA VAL A 111 -3.38 19.42 5.17
C VAL A 111 -2.09 20.16 4.82
N CYS A 112 -1.72 20.20 3.52
CA CYS A 112 -0.48 20.87 3.08
C CYS A 112 -0.65 22.36 2.80
N LYS A 113 -1.89 22.87 2.78
CA LYS A 113 -2.24 24.28 2.50
C LYS A 113 -1.99 24.74 1.06
N ASP A 114 -1.62 23.83 0.15
CA ASP A 114 -1.51 24.14 -1.27
C ASP A 114 -2.80 24.71 -1.82
N VAL A 115 -2.64 25.68 -2.72
CA VAL A 115 -3.71 26.40 -3.37
C VAL A 115 -3.60 26.18 -4.87
N VAL A 116 -4.71 25.82 -5.48
CA VAL A 116 -4.84 25.68 -6.93
C VAL A 116 -6.04 26.51 -7.36
N ASP A 117 -5.87 27.29 -8.41
CA ASP A 117 -6.96 28.07 -8.98
C ASP A 117 -8.08 27.15 -9.46
N ASP A 118 -9.33 27.62 -9.33
CA ASP A 118 -10.47 26.85 -9.78
C ASP A 118 -10.53 26.90 -11.32
N PRO A 119 -10.29 25.77 -12.05
CA PRO A 119 -10.29 25.78 -13.51
C PRO A 119 -11.69 26.01 -14.11
N THR A 120 -12.74 25.98 -13.28
CA THR A 120 -14.11 26.36 -13.68
C THR A 120 -14.41 27.84 -13.48
N SER A 121 -13.51 28.58 -12.81
CA SER A 121 -13.67 30.02 -12.60
C SER A 121 -13.44 30.78 -13.91
N PRO A 122 -14.33 31.71 -14.28
CA PRO A 122 -14.15 32.56 -15.47
C PRO A 122 -12.87 33.42 -15.46
N ARG A 123 -12.20 33.54 -14.31
CA ARG A 123 -10.97 34.33 -14.14
C ARG A 123 -9.73 33.70 -14.79
N ASP A 124 -9.79 32.42 -15.15
CA ASP A 124 -8.64 31.65 -15.65
C ASP A 124 -8.47 31.70 -17.19
N LYS A 125 -9.02 32.74 -17.84
CA LYS A 125 -8.73 33.07 -19.25
C LYS A 125 -7.62 34.13 -19.36
N GLY A 126 -6.49 33.90 -18.68
CA GLY A 126 -5.22 34.58 -18.98
C GLY A 126 -4.54 33.94 -20.20
N PRO A 127 -3.76 34.67 -21.02
CA PRO A 127 -3.61 34.35 -22.43
C PRO A 127 -2.81 33.06 -22.65
N THR A 128 -3.45 32.05 -23.24
CA THR A 128 -2.79 30.98 -23.99
C THR A 128 -2.26 31.55 -25.30
N THR A 129 -1.16 32.28 -25.24
CA THR A 129 -0.20 32.40 -26.35
C THR A 129 1.19 32.56 -25.78
N ILE A 130 1.96 31.47 -25.78
CA ILE A 130 3.41 31.58 -25.89
C ILE A 130 3.63 32.14 -27.30
N LYS A 131 3.71 33.47 -27.43
CA LYS A 131 4.27 34.06 -28.66
C LYS A 131 5.71 33.55 -28.71
N ASN A 132 6.01 32.70 -29.69
CA ASN A 132 7.38 32.31 -30.01
C ASN A 132 8.22 33.59 -30.15
N VAL A 133 9.07 33.84 -29.17
CA VAL A 133 10.12 34.87 -29.23
C VAL A 133 11.36 34.21 -29.80
N TYR A 134 11.30 33.82 -31.06
CA TYR A 134 12.48 33.64 -31.89
C TYR A 134 12.18 34.32 -33.22
N GLY A 135 12.49 35.62 -33.26
CA GLY A 135 12.83 36.29 -34.50
C GLY A 135 14.32 36.08 -34.74
N TRP A 136 14.63 35.27 -35.75
CA TRP A 136 15.70 35.39 -36.75
C TRP A 136 15.34 34.42 -37.87
#